data_AF-A0A249PMF9-F1
#
_entry.id   AF-A0A249PMF9-F1
#
_cell.length_a   1.000
_cell.length_b   1.000
_cell.length_c   1.000
_cell.angle_alpha   90.00
_cell.angle_beta   90.00
_cell.angle_gamma   90.00
#
_symmetry.space_group_name_H-M   'P 1'
#
loop_
_entity.id
_entity.type
_entity.pdbx_description
1 polymer ?
#
loop_
_entity_poly.entity_id
_entity_poly.type
_entity_poly.pdbx_seq_one_letter_code
_entity_poly.pdbx_strand_id
1 'polypeptide(L)'
;MDRDTKRVCGIKLTHDGAIAVVEDGRLVFCTEQEKRNNNSRYQEINNLDAVVAALAENGVNARDVDQFVIDGWDGEAESRFKVLSGETPVILRGAPYVERHAEGLLDWIGGSGLTLGDRVFSYRSYPHVTSHVASAYCTSPFAKSGDPALCLVWDGCIFPQLYHVEGKRASFVKSLFPVTGQAYAAAGHYFGPYKQTSRGGWDLGVAGKLMAFIALGSVHVRIVAVFQKLYQEHFAGDTALACAFRANINNSESSLAAVHDFFAASALQLGQRRPKTCLHRLIFSSNVSSLTKWRTPCSTIPCREHAICA
;
A
#
# COMPACT_ATOMS: atom_id res chain seq x y z
N MET A 1 -1.19 -38.84 -16.53
CA MET A 1 -0.90 -37.45 -16.91
C MET A 1 -0.35 -36.78 -15.68
N ASP A 2 0.94 -36.50 -15.75
CA ASP A 2 1.78 -35.93 -14.71
C ASP A 2 1.24 -34.54 -14.33
N ARG A 3 0.64 -34.37 -13.15
CA ARG A 3 0.35 -33.05 -12.60
C ARG A 3 1.33 -32.77 -11.48
N ASP A 4 2.60 -32.65 -11.84
CA ASP A 4 3.66 -32.24 -10.93
C ASP A 4 3.80 -30.70 -10.86
N THR A 5 3.08 -29.96 -11.70
CA THR A 5 3.09 -28.49 -11.71
C THR A 5 1.94 -27.93 -10.89
N LYS A 6 2.23 -27.09 -9.88
CA LYS A 6 1.25 -26.44 -9.02
C LYS A 6 1.09 -24.96 -9.37
N ARG A 7 -0.13 -24.57 -9.75
CA ARG A 7 -0.49 -23.21 -10.13
C ARG A 7 -1.41 -22.56 -9.09
N VAL A 8 -1.02 -21.38 -8.61
CA VAL A 8 -1.76 -20.58 -7.63
C VAL A 8 -2.09 -19.22 -8.24
N CYS A 9 -3.35 -18.80 -8.16
CA CYS A 9 -3.80 -17.48 -8.60
C CYS A 9 -4.16 -16.61 -7.39
N GLY A 10 -3.38 -15.56 -7.14
CA GLY A 10 -3.63 -14.55 -6.12
C GLY A 10 -4.44 -13.37 -6.68
N ILE A 11 -5.45 -12.93 -5.94
CA ILE A 11 -6.39 -11.89 -6.34
C ILE A 11 -6.51 -10.85 -5.21
N LYS A 12 -6.19 -9.60 -5.52
CA LYS A 12 -6.48 -8.43 -4.67
C LYS A 12 -7.69 -7.71 -5.24
N LEU A 13 -8.80 -7.72 -4.50
CA LEU A 13 -10.07 -7.17 -4.98
C LEU A 13 -10.24 -5.67 -4.69
N THR A 14 -9.56 -5.17 -3.67
CA THR A 14 -9.71 -3.80 -3.16
C THR A 14 -8.92 -2.80 -3.99
N HIS A 15 -8.67 -1.58 -3.47
CA HIS A 15 -7.82 -0.62 -4.16
C HIS A 15 -6.47 -1.23 -4.54
N ASP A 16 -5.87 -0.75 -5.62
CA ASP A 16 -4.72 -1.40 -6.27
C ASP A 16 -5.05 -2.85 -6.65
N GLY A 17 -6.22 -3.04 -7.27
CA GLY A 17 -6.71 -4.34 -7.67
C GLY A 17 -5.70 -5.04 -8.57
N ALA A 18 -5.38 -6.29 -8.27
CA ALA A 18 -4.32 -7.01 -8.96
C ALA A 18 -4.58 -8.52 -9.02
N ILE A 19 -4.06 -9.15 -10.08
CA ILE A 19 -4.12 -10.59 -10.31
C ILE A 19 -2.71 -11.10 -10.61
N ALA A 20 -2.26 -12.10 -9.87
CA ALA A 20 -0.96 -12.73 -10.09
C ALA A 20 -1.08 -14.25 -10.14
N VAL A 21 -0.37 -14.88 -11.07
CA VAL A 21 -0.29 -16.35 -11.15
C VAL A 21 1.14 -16.78 -10.90
N VAL A 22 1.31 -17.71 -9.97
CA VAL A 22 2.57 -18.37 -9.65
C VAL A 22 2.44 -19.84 -10.01
N GLU A 23 3.44 -20.38 -10.69
CA GLU A 23 3.55 -21.78 -11.09
C GLU A 23 4.90 -22.31 -10.62
N ASP A 24 4.88 -23.33 -9.75
CA ASP A 24 6.09 -23.95 -9.18
C ASP A 24 7.11 -22.97 -8.61
N GLY A 25 6.59 -21.94 -7.92
CA GLY A 25 7.40 -20.89 -7.30
C GLY A 25 7.88 -19.79 -8.26
N ARG A 26 7.53 -19.87 -9.55
CA ARG A 26 7.83 -18.84 -10.55
C ARG A 26 6.62 -17.97 -10.82
N LEU A 27 6.80 -16.64 -10.83
CA LEU A 27 5.78 -15.72 -11.30
C LEU A 27 5.55 -15.92 -12.81
N VAL A 28 4.34 -16.31 -13.20
CA VAL A 28 3.91 -16.42 -14.59
C VAL A 28 3.53 -15.06 -15.12
N PHE A 29 2.65 -14.36 -14.41
CA PHE A 29 2.29 -12.97 -14.69
C PHE A 29 1.79 -12.27 -13.42
N CYS A 30 1.83 -10.94 -13.44
CA CYS A 30 1.15 -10.06 -12.49
C CYS A 30 0.53 -8.91 -13.27
N THR A 31 -0.76 -8.66 -13.06
CA THR A 31 -1.51 -7.59 -13.72
C THR A 31 -2.13 -6.68 -12.66
N GLU A 32 -1.84 -5.40 -12.74
CA GLU A 32 -2.47 -4.35 -11.94
C GLU A 32 -3.61 -3.69 -12.74
N GLN A 33 -4.79 -3.53 -12.13
CA GLN A 33 -5.98 -3.03 -12.82
C GLN A 33 -5.83 -1.61 -13.32
N GLU A 34 -5.17 -0.74 -12.57
CA GLU A 34 -4.96 0.65 -12.99
C GLU A 34 -4.07 0.75 -14.25
N LYS A 35 -3.23 -0.27 -14.52
CA LYS A 35 -2.36 -0.29 -15.70
C LYS A 35 -3.06 -0.76 -16.96
N ARG A 36 -4.27 -1.32 -16.83
CA ARG A 36 -5.04 -1.84 -17.96
C ARG A 36 -5.91 -0.74 -18.55
N ASN A 37 -5.92 -0.64 -19.88
CA ASN A 37 -6.85 0.21 -20.63
C ASN A 37 -6.96 1.66 -20.13
N ASN A 38 -5.86 2.19 -19.56
CA ASN A 38 -5.84 3.52 -18.93
C ASN A 38 -6.95 3.70 -17.87
N ASN A 39 -7.20 2.66 -17.08
CA ASN A 39 -8.12 2.70 -15.95
C ASN A 39 -7.71 3.77 -14.94
N SER A 40 -8.66 4.15 -14.10
CA SER A 40 -8.41 5.08 -13.01
C SER A 40 -7.31 4.59 -12.06
N ARG A 41 -6.60 5.53 -11.45
CA ARG A 41 -5.59 5.20 -10.43
C ARG A 41 -6.25 4.48 -9.25
N TYR A 42 -5.57 3.49 -8.68
CA TYR A 42 -6.04 2.65 -7.57
C TYR A 42 -7.26 1.79 -7.88
N GLN A 43 -7.55 1.54 -9.17
CA GLN A 43 -8.73 0.79 -9.61
C GLN A 43 -8.86 -0.56 -8.89
N GLU A 44 -10.03 -0.79 -8.30
CA GLU A 44 -10.40 -2.07 -7.68
C GLU A 44 -10.83 -3.12 -8.72
N ILE A 45 -10.89 -4.39 -8.30
CA ILE A 45 -11.57 -5.46 -9.05
C ILE A 45 -12.97 -5.63 -8.45
N ASN A 46 -13.93 -4.87 -8.97
CA ASN A 46 -15.34 -5.00 -8.58
C ASN A 46 -16.14 -5.96 -9.48
N ASN A 47 -15.54 -6.45 -10.57
CA ASN A 47 -16.11 -7.49 -11.42
C ASN A 47 -15.07 -8.58 -11.70
N LEU A 48 -15.43 -9.82 -11.37
CA LEU A 48 -14.60 -11.02 -11.51
C LEU A 48 -14.29 -11.39 -12.96
N ASP A 49 -15.02 -10.83 -13.93
CA ASP A 49 -14.70 -10.97 -15.36
C ASP A 49 -13.30 -10.42 -15.69
N ALA A 50 -12.80 -9.45 -14.91
CA ALA A 50 -11.42 -8.99 -15.04
C ALA A 50 -10.39 -10.09 -14.71
N VAL A 51 -10.71 -10.99 -13.77
CA VAL A 51 -9.87 -12.15 -13.44
C VAL A 51 -9.86 -13.14 -14.60
N VAL A 52 -11.04 -13.41 -15.18
CA VAL A 52 -11.17 -14.29 -16.35
C VAL A 52 -10.38 -13.74 -17.54
N ALA A 53 -10.52 -12.45 -17.83
CA ALA A 53 -9.81 -11.78 -18.91
C ALA A 53 -8.29 -11.83 -18.71
N ALA A 54 -7.80 -11.49 -17.50
CA ALA A 54 -6.37 -11.52 -17.21
C ALA A 54 -5.76 -12.93 -17.34
N LEU A 55 -6.48 -13.96 -16.87
CA LEU A 55 -6.04 -15.35 -17.05
C LEU A 55 -5.99 -15.73 -18.53
N ALA A 56 -7.05 -15.45 -19.29
CA ALA A 56 -7.15 -15.80 -20.71
C ALA A 56 -6.09 -15.09 -21.57
N GLU A 57 -5.84 -13.81 -21.33
CA GLU A 57 -4.81 -13.03 -22.04
C GLU A 57 -3.40 -13.58 -21.83
N ASN A 58 -3.16 -14.20 -20.68
CA ASN A 58 -1.89 -14.83 -20.34
C ASN A 58 -1.88 -16.34 -20.65
N GLY A 59 -2.85 -16.84 -21.41
CA GLY A 59 -2.93 -18.25 -21.82
C GLY A 59 -3.22 -19.22 -20.68
N VAL A 60 -3.73 -18.74 -19.54
CA VAL A 60 -4.08 -19.57 -18.38
C VAL A 60 -5.59 -19.84 -18.37
N ASN A 61 -5.99 -21.10 -18.35
CA ASN A 61 -7.37 -21.46 -18.08
C ASN A 61 -7.61 -21.47 -16.56
N ALA A 62 -8.71 -20.87 -16.10
CA ALA A 62 -9.10 -20.90 -14.69
C ALA A 62 -9.25 -22.34 -14.14
N ARG A 63 -9.57 -23.32 -15.01
CA ARG A 63 -9.69 -24.75 -14.67
C ARG A 63 -8.35 -25.42 -14.36
N ASP A 64 -7.25 -24.81 -14.79
CA ASP A 64 -5.89 -25.30 -14.59
C ASP A 64 -5.21 -24.61 -13.40
N VAL A 65 -5.95 -23.80 -12.64
CA VAL A 65 -5.48 -23.22 -11.37
C VAL A 65 -5.83 -24.17 -10.24
N ASP A 66 -4.82 -24.62 -9.49
CA ASP A 66 -5.01 -25.56 -8.38
C ASP A 66 -5.54 -24.88 -7.12
N GLN A 67 -5.20 -23.61 -6.91
CA GLN A 67 -5.65 -22.84 -5.75
C GLN A 67 -5.83 -21.37 -6.09
N PHE A 68 -7.03 -20.85 -5.85
CA PHE A 68 -7.28 -19.41 -5.80
C PHE A 68 -7.01 -18.88 -4.39
N VAL A 69 -6.42 -17.68 -4.32
CA VAL A 69 -6.12 -16.97 -3.08
C VAL A 69 -6.67 -15.55 -3.18
N ILE A 70 -7.45 -15.12 -2.20
CA ILE A 70 -7.99 -13.76 -2.12
C ILE A 70 -7.29 -13.02 -0.98
N ASP A 71 -6.73 -11.86 -1.27
CA ASP A 71 -6.12 -10.95 -0.30
C ASP A 71 -7.14 -10.54 0.79
N GLY A 72 -6.72 -10.52 2.05
CA GLY A 72 -7.54 -10.04 3.16
C GLY A 72 -7.75 -8.53 3.10
N TRP A 73 -8.69 -8.02 3.91
CA TRP A 73 -8.97 -6.58 3.96
C TRP A 73 -9.54 -6.14 5.31
N ASP A 74 -10.13 -4.94 5.37
CA ASP A 74 -10.85 -4.43 6.53
C ASP A 74 -11.94 -5.41 7.00
N GLY A 75 -12.04 -5.56 8.32
CA GLY A 75 -12.93 -6.50 8.99
C GLY A 75 -12.30 -6.99 10.31
N GLU A 76 -13.06 -6.97 11.41
CA GLU A 76 -12.54 -7.36 12.72
C GLU A 76 -12.20 -8.86 12.78
N ALA A 77 -13.15 -9.67 12.32
CA ALA A 77 -12.96 -11.11 12.19
C ALA A 77 -12.71 -11.49 10.72
N GLU A 78 -13.55 -11.00 9.83
CA GLU A 78 -13.54 -11.37 8.42
C GLU A 78 -13.86 -10.14 7.58
N SER A 79 -13.30 -10.12 6.37
CA SER A 79 -13.66 -9.15 5.34
C SER A 79 -14.83 -9.66 4.52
N ARG A 80 -15.54 -8.72 3.89
CA ARG A 80 -16.61 -9.03 2.93
C ARG A 80 -16.40 -8.21 1.67
N PHE A 81 -16.24 -8.91 0.56
CA PHE A 81 -16.11 -8.29 -0.75
C PHE A 81 -17.43 -8.40 -1.49
N LYS A 82 -17.98 -7.27 -1.91
CA LYS A 82 -19.16 -7.21 -2.77
C LYS A 82 -18.67 -6.94 -4.19
N VAL A 83 -18.78 -7.94 -5.05
CA VAL A 83 -18.30 -7.89 -6.44
C VAL A 83 -19.38 -8.41 -7.38
N LEU A 84 -19.15 -8.28 -8.67
CA LEU A 84 -19.97 -8.84 -9.73
C LEU A 84 -19.25 -10.03 -10.38
N SER A 85 -20.02 -10.97 -10.94
CA SER A 85 -19.58 -11.95 -11.92
C SER A 85 -20.52 -11.84 -13.11
N GLY A 86 -20.04 -11.28 -14.23
CA GLY A 86 -20.92 -10.70 -15.25
C GLY A 86 -21.84 -9.65 -14.62
N GLU A 87 -23.15 -9.89 -14.67
CA GLU A 87 -24.17 -9.03 -14.05
C GLU A 87 -24.63 -9.53 -12.67
N THR A 88 -24.14 -10.69 -12.21
CA THR A 88 -24.61 -11.32 -10.98
C THR A 88 -23.84 -10.82 -9.76
N PRO A 89 -24.49 -10.25 -8.74
CA PRO A 89 -23.82 -9.90 -7.49
C PRO A 89 -23.33 -11.13 -6.72
N VAL A 90 -22.09 -11.07 -6.24
CA VAL A 90 -21.44 -12.11 -5.45
C VAL A 90 -20.87 -11.48 -4.18
N ILE A 91 -21.03 -12.17 -3.06
CA ILE A 91 -20.41 -11.80 -1.79
C ILE A 91 -19.35 -12.84 -1.46
N LEU A 92 -18.09 -12.41 -1.39
CA LEU A 92 -16.96 -13.25 -1.01
C LEU A 92 -16.51 -12.91 0.42
N ARG A 93 -16.08 -13.93 1.16
CA ARG A 93 -15.55 -13.79 2.52
C ARG A 93 -14.02 -13.72 2.44
N GLY A 94 -13.42 -12.84 3.23
CA GLY A 94 -11.96 -12.71 3.33
C GLY A 94 -11.44 -12.84 4.75
N ALA A 95 -10.14 -13.09 4.85
CA ALA A 95 -9.38 -12.89 6.08
C ALA A 95 -9.23 -11.38 6.38
N PRO A 96 -8.97 -11.01 7.65
CA PRO A 96 -8.87 -9.62 8.09
C PRO A 96 -7.57 -8.93 7.59
N TYR A 97 -7.36 -7.68 7.98
CA TYR A 97 -6.18 -6.91 7.56
C TYR A 97 -4.88 -7.44 8.19
N VAL A 98 -4.94 -7.78 9.48
CA VAL A 98 -3.81 -8.32 10.27
C VAL A 98 -4.18 -9.67 10.88
N GLU A 99 -3.17 -10.47 11.19
CA GLU A 99 -3.34 -11.71 11.93
C GLU A 99 -3.99 -11.49 13.31
N ARG A 100 -4.71 -12.49 13.80
CA ARG A 100 -5.43 -12.40 15.09
C ARG A 100 -4.59 -12.78 16.30
N HIS A 101 -3.48 -13.48 16.08
CA HIS A 101 -2.53 -13.88 17.10
C HIS A 101 -1.15 -14.02 16.46
N ALA A 102 -0.10 -14.05 17.30
CA ALA A 102 1.27 -13.89 16.81
C ALA A 102 1.71 -14.94 15.77
N GLU A 103 1.27 -16.20 15.91
CA GLU A 103 1.58 -17.28 14.97
C GLU A 103 0.58 -17.38 13.80
N GLY A 104 -0.41 -16.47 13.73
CA GLY A 104 -1.56 -16.56 12.83
C GLY A 104 -1.34 -15.93 11.47
N LEU A 105 -0.12 -15.50 11.16
CA LEU A 105 0.21 -14.86 9.89
C LEU A 105 -0.08 -15.76 8.68
N LEU A 106 0.08 -17.08 8.83
CA LEU A 106 -0.20 -18.04 7.74
C LEU A 106 -1.54 -18.75 7.90
N ASP A 107 -2.38 -18.32 8.84
CA ASP A 107 -3.74 -18.83 8.96
C ASP A 107 -4.59 -18.30 7.80
N TRP A 108 -5.46 -19.17 7.28
CA TRP A 108 -6.35 -18.81 6.19
C TRP A 108 -7.80 -19.14 6.51
N ILE A 109 -8.69 -18.37 5.91
CA ILE A 109 -10.13 -18.64 5.89
C ILE A 109 -10.48 -19.29 4.55
N GLY A 110 -11.16 -20.43 4.62
CA GLY A 110 -11.70 -21.10 3.44
C GLY A 110 -12.93 -20.39 2.92
N GLY A 111 -12.98 -20.16 1.61
CA GLY A 111 -14.13 -19.60 0.94
C GLY A 111 -14.56 -20.41 -0.28
N SER A 112 -15.82 -20.23 -0.66
CA SER A 112 -16.41 -20.75 -1.90
C SER A 112 -17.26 -19.65 -2.54
N GLY A 113 -17.74 -19.90 -3.75
CA GLY A 113 -18.55 -18.90 -4.47
C GLY A 113 -17.75 -17.94 -5.36
N LEU A 114 -16.44 -18.19 -5.56
CA LEU A 114 -15.65 -17.43 -6.54
C LEU A 114 -16.09 -17.85 -7.95
N THR A 115 -17.05 -17.11 -8.51
CA THR A 115 -17.60 -17.39 -9.83
C THR A 115 -16.72 -16.74 -10.90
N LEU A 116 -16.05 -17.56 -11.71
CA LEU A 116 -15.21 -17.14 -12.83
C LEU A 116 -15.75 -17.77 -14.11
N GLY A 117 -16.44 -16.96 -14.93
CA GLY A 117 -17.15 -17.44 -16.12
C GLY A 117 -18.31 -18.36 -15.74
N ASP A 118 -18.35 -19.57 -16.29
CA ASP A 118 -19.41 -20.56 -16.07
C ASP A 118 -19.19 -21.45 -14.83
N ARG A 119 -18.18 -21.15 -14.01
CA ARG A 119 -17.74 -22.02 -12.91
C ARG A 119 -17.60 -21.30 -11.60
N VAL A 120 -17.81 -22.08 -10.53
CA VAL A 120 -17.64 -21.65 -9.15
C VAL A 120 -16.44 -22.40 -8.55
N PHE A 121 -15.52 -21.64 -7.95
CA PHE A 121 -14.29 -22.16 -7.36
C PHE A 121 -14.29 -21.96 -5.84
N SER A 122 -13.55 -22.85 -5.15
CA SER A 122 -13.12 -22.61 -3.78
C SER A 122 -11.82 -21.79 -3.78
N TYR A 123 -11.57 -21.09 -2.69
CA TYR A 123 -10.40 -20.25 -2.50
C TYR A 123 -9.97 -20.24 -1.03
N ARG A 124 -8.76 -19.74 -0.80
CA ARG A 124 -8.26 -19.39 0.53
C ARG A 124 -8.13 -17.89 0.61
N SER A 125 -8.30 -17.32 1.80
CA SER A 125 -7.96 -15.93 2.06
C SER A 125 -7.04 -15.84 3.26
N TYR A 126 -5.97 -15.06 3.14
CA TYR A 126 -4.97 -14.83 4.19
C TYR A 126 -5.03 -13.37 4.63
N PRO A 127 -4.60 -13.03 5.86
CA PRO A 127 -4.56 -11.65 6.30
C PRO A 127 -3.84 -10.74 5.30
N HIS A 128 -4.29 -9.51 5.10
CA HIS A 128 -3.68 -8.59 4.13
C HIS A 128 -2.15 -8.46 4.30
N VAL A 129 -1.70 -8.35 5.55
CA VAL A 129 -0.28 -8.26 5.89
C VAL A 129 0.53 -9.50 5.50
N THR A 130 -0.10 -10.67 5.37
CA THR A 130 0.52 -11.90 4.87
C THR A 130 1.01 -11.70 3.44
N SER A 131 0.22 -11.03 2.60
CA SER A 131 0.58 -10.74 1.21
C SER A 131 1.83 -9.85 1.17
N HIS A 132 1.94 -8.86 2.06
CA HIS A 132 3.15 -8.04 2.20
C HIS A 132 4.37 -8.85 2.65
N VAL A 133 4.24 -9.64 3.71
CA VAL A 133 5.36 -10.45 4.23
C VAL A 133 5.81 -11.49 3.21
N ALA A 134 4.86 -12.22 2.61
CA ALA A 134 5.17 -13.26 1.63
C ALA A 134 5.78 -12.69 0.35
N SER A 135 5.25 -11.58 -0.20
CA SER A 135 5.84 -10.95 -1.38
C SER A 135 7.25 -10.45 -1.11
N ALA A 136 7.50 -9.82 0.04
CA ALA A 136 8.83 -9.36 0.42
C ALA A 136 9.83 -10.52 0.65
N TYR A 137 9.46 -11.52 1.45
CA TYR A 137 10.34 -12.63 1.77
C TYR A 137 10.62 -13.51 0.53
N CYS A 138 9.57 -13.99 -0.15
CA CYS A 138 9.70 -14.95 -1.25
C CYS A 138 10.43 -14.40 -2.48
N THR A 139 10.53 -13.08 -2.62
CA THR A 139 11.30 -12.42 -3.70
C THR A 139 12.70 -11.99 -3.25
N SER A 140 13.06 -12.20 -1.98
CA SER A 140 14.34 -11.79 -1.42
C SER A 140 15.44 -12.85 -1.62
N PRO A 141 16.73 -12.46 -1.48
CA PRO A 141 17.83 -13.41 -1.41
C PRO A 141 17.71 -14.43 -0.27
N PHE A 142 17.06 -14.06 0.85
CA PHE A 142 16.88 -14.94 2.01
C PHE A 142 16.01 -16.15 1.67
N ALA A 143 14.91 -15.96 0.95
CA ALA A 143 14.10 -17.11 0.49
C ALA A 143 14.87 -18.00 -0.49
N LYS A 144 15.75 -17.42 -1.32
CA LYS A 144 16.60 -18.18 -2.25
C LYS A 144 17.64 -19.04 -1.52
N SER A 145 18.24 -18.54 -0.44
CA SER A 145 19.18 -19.31 0.40
C SER A 145 18.49 -20.19 1.45
N GLY A 146 17.19 -20.01 1.67
CA GLY A 146 16.45 -20.66 2.75
C GLY A 146 16.73 -20.06 4.13
N ASP A 147 17.33 -18.87 4.19
CA ASP A 147 17.68 -18.21 5.43
C ASP A 147 16.46 -17.57 6.10
N PRO A 148 16.45 -17.52 7.45
CA PRO A 148 15.45 -16.74 8.17
C PRO A 148 15.67 -15.24 7.96
N ALA A 149 14.58 -14.47 8.04
CA ALA A 149 14.61 -13.02 7.88
C ALA A 149 13.62 -12.31 8.79
N LEU A 150 13.93 -11.05 9.09
CA LEU A 150 12.98 -10.12 9.69
C LEU A 150 12.33 -9.28 8.58
N CYS A 151 11.00 -9.31 8.51
CA CYS A 151 10.22 -8.49 7.59
C CYS A 151 9.56 -7.35 8.36
N LEU A 152 9.85 -6.10 7.98
CA LEU A 152 9.15 -4.92 8.49
C LEU A 152 8.05 -4.54 7.50
N VAL A 153 6.79 -4.61 7.95
CA VAL A 153 5.65 -4.10 7.17
C VAL A 153 5.14 -2.83 7.83
N TRP A 154 5.14 -1.73 7.08
CA TRP A 154 4.56 -0.47 7.51
C TRP A 154 3.61 0.05 6.42
N ASP A 155 2.35 -0.27 6.62
CA ASP A 155 1.28 -0.01 5.67
C ASP A 155 0.33 1.08 6.19
N GLY A 156 -0.61 1.52 5.34
CA GLY A 156 -1.47 2.68 5.57
C GLY A 156 -2.23 2.61 6.89
N CYS A 157 -2.84 1.48 7.20
CA CYS A 157 -3.78 1.34 8.32
C CYS A 157 -3.18 0.73 9.59
N ILE A 158 -1.89 0.38 9.60
CA ILE A 158 -1.27 -0.36 10.70
C ILE A 158 -0.05 0.37 11.28
N PHE A 159 0.28 0.07 12.53
CA PHE A 159 1.61 0.37 13.05
C PHE A 159 2.68 -0.42 12.29
N PRO A 160 3.94 0.02 12.26
CA PRO A 160 5.01 -0.77 11.67
C PRO A 160 5.16 -2.07 12.48
N GLN A 161 4.93 -3.20 11.82
CA GLN A 161 4.97 -4.52 12.42
C GLN A 161 6.21 -5.28 11.94
N LEU A 162 6.88 -5.91 12.88
CA LEU A 162 8.04 -6.76 12.61
C LEU A 162 7.60 -8.22 12.66
N TYR A 163 7.95 -8.97 11.62
CA TYR A 163 7.69 -10.39 11.47
C TYR A 163 9.00 -11.15 11.36
N HIS A 164 9.04 -12.35 11.93
CA HIS A 164 10.12 -13.31 11.71
C HIS A 164 9.63 -14.39 10.75
N VAL A 165 10.38 -14.61 9.66
CA VAL A 165 10.06 -15.60 8.63
C VAL A 165 11.19 -16.61 8.57
N GLU A 166 10.85 -17.89 8.60
CA GLU A 166 11.79 -19.00 8.51
C GLU A 166 11.18 -20.11 7.62
N GLY A 167 11.61 -20.15 6.36
CA GLY A 167 11.09 -21.10 5.38
C GLY A 167 9.58 -20.98 5.18
N LYS A 168 8.83 -21.98 5.66
CA LYS A 168 7.35 -22.03 5.58
C LYS A 168 6.64 -21.57 6.85
N ARG A 169 7.37 -20.96 7.78
CA ARG A 169 6.84 -20.43 9.04
C ARG A 169 7.01 -18.93 9.06
N ALA A 170 6.03 -18.22 9.61
CA ALA A 170 6.13 -16.80 9.83
C ALA A 170 5.31 -16.41 11.06
N SER A 171 5.86 -15.52 11.90
CA SER A 171 5.18 -15.05 13.09
C SER A 171 5.45 -13.57 13.37
N PHE A 172 4.47 -12.92 13.97
CA PHE A 172 4.56 -11.56 14.47
C PHE A 172 5.50 -11.51 15.67
N VAL A 173 6.42 -10.53 15.64
CA VAL A 173 7.36 -10.28 16.72
C VAL A 173 6.86 -9.14 17.60
N LYS A 174 6.63 -7.97 17.01
CA LYS A 174 6.13 -6.78 17.71
C LYS A 174 5.77 -5.64 16.75
N SER A 175 4.94 -4.72 17.23
CA SER A 175 4.78 -3.39 16.66
C SER A 175 5.90 -2.48 17.17
N LEU A 176 6.53 -1.69 16.29
CA LEU A 176 7.70 -0.88 16.63
C LEU A 176 7.33 0.43 17.35
N PHE A 177 6.35 1.15 16.81
CA PHE A 177 5.88 2.42 17.37
C PHE A 177 4.49 2.78 16.83
N PRO A 178 3.67 3.56 17.57
CA PRO A 178 2.30 3.89 17.18
C PRO A 178 2.24 5.03 16.15
N VAL A 179 2.63 4.77 14.90
CA VAL A 179 2.40 5.69 13.77
C VAL A 179 1.98 4.88 12.56
N THR A 180 0.85 5.19 11.96
CA THR A 180 0.37 4.51 10.76
C THR A 180 1.02 5.07 9.49
N GLY A 181 1.05 4.29 8.41
CA GLY A 181 1.61 4.75 7.12
C GLY A 181 0.87 5.97 6.56
N GLN A 182 -0.43 6.11 6.87
CA GLN A 182 -1.27 7.27 6.58
C GLN A 182 -0.69 8.60 7.03
N ALA A 183 0.21 8.62 8.01
CA ALA A 183 0.80 9.85 8.53
C ALA A 183 1.45 10.72 7.43
N TYR A 184 2.02 10.12 6.38
CA TYR A 184 2.58 10.88 5.26
C TYR A 184 1.52 11.62 4.44
N ALA A 185 0.43 10.94 4.09
CA ALA A 185 -0.66 11.57 3.34
C ALA A 185 -1.31 12.69 4.18
N ALA A 186 -1.64 12.39 5.44
CA ALA A 186 -2.23 13.35 6.36
C ALA A 186 -1.32 14.57 6.60
N ALA A 187 0.00 14.39 6.74
CA ALA A 187 0.94 15.50 6.87
C ALA A 187 0.85 16.49 5.69
N GLY A 188 0.68 15.97 4.47
CA GLY A 188 0.54 16.77 3.25
C GLY A 188 -0.69 17.69 3.28
N HIS A 189 -1.75 17.31 3.99
CA HIS A 189 -2.95 18.15 4.14
C HIS A 189 -2.70 19.39 5.01
N TYR A 190 -1.67 19.39 5.86
CA TYR A 190 -1.36 20.52 6.76
C TYR A 190 -0.12 21.31 6.33
N PHE A 191 0.85 20.65 5.69
CA PHE A 191 2.17 21.22 5.39
C PHE A 191 2.53 21.10 3.92
N GLY A 192 3.32 22.08 3.45
CA GLY A 192 3.84 22.08 2.09
C GLY A 192 2.80 22.46 1.03
N PRO A 193 3.08 22.16 -0.25
CA PRO A 193 2.29 22.64 -1.39
C PRO A 193 0.99 21.85 -1.61
N TYR A 194 0.79 20.73 -0.91
CA TYR A 194 -0.39 19.86 -1.03
C TYR A 194 -1.45 20.13 0.03
N LYS A 195 -1.31 21.24 0.76
CA LYS A 195 -2.20 21.63 1.85
C LYS A 195 -3.65 21.70 1.38
N GLN A 196 -4.56 21.11 2.16
CA GLN A 196 -5.99 21.13 1.88
C GLN A 196 -6.72 22.00 2.91
N THR A 197 -7.86 22.56 2.52
CA THR A 197 -8.70 23.41 3.39
C THR A 197 -9.66 22.59 4.25
N SER A 198 -10.03 21.38 3.81
CA SER A 198 -10.84 20.43 4.57
C SER A 198 -9.98 19.30 5.13
N ARG A 199 -10.48 18.66 6.20
CA ARG A 199 -10.04 17.30 6.55
C ARG A 199 -10.55 16.38 5.43
N GLY A 200 -9.72 16.19 4.40
CA GLY A 200 -10.01 15.24 3.33
C GLY A 200 -10.04 13.81 3.86
N GLY A 201 -10.69 12.92 3.10
CA GLY A 201 -10.56 11.48 3.32
C GLY A 201 -9.19 10.96 2.87
N TRP A 202 -9.13 9.67 2.56
CA TRP A 202 -7.91 8.99 2.15
C TRP A 202 -7.37 9.54 0.82
N ASP A 203 -6.29 10.35 0.88
CA ASP A 203 -5.54 10.78 -0.30
C ASP A 203 -4.32 9.88 -0.52
N LEU A 204 -4.52 8.82 -1.30
CA LEU A 204 -3.48 7.84 -1.64
C LEU A 204 -2.37 8.45 -2.54
N GLY A 205 -2.58 9.64 -3.12
CA GLY A 205 -1.72 10.24 -4.13
C GLY A 205 -0.67 11.21 -3.62
N VAL A 206 -0.77 11.63 -2.36
CA VAL A 206 0.08 12.69 -1.80
C VAL A 206 1.33 12.19 -1.10
N ALA A 207 1.31 11.00 -0.49
CA ALA A 207 2.42 10.52 0.33
C ALA A 207 3.77 10.53 -0.40
N GLY A 208 3.86 9.94 -1.59
CA GLY A 208 5.09 9.93 -2.40
C GLY A 208 5.52 11.33 -2.87
N LYS A 209 4.56 12.22 -3.18
CA LYS A 209 4.87 13.60 -3.55
C LYS A 209 5.43 14.38 -2.37
N LEU A 210 4.89 14.18 -1.17
CA LEU A 210 5.40 14.77 0.04
C LEU A 210 6.81 14.26 0.35
N MET A 211 7.07 12.95 0.22
CA MET A 211 8.40 12.37 0.38
C MET A 211 9.44 13.00 -0.57
N ALA A 212 9.10 13.19 -1.83
CA ALA A 212 9.98 13.88 -2.78
C ALA A 212 10.19 15.36 -2.38
N PHE A 213 9.13 16.03 -1.93
CA PHE A 213 9.20 17.43 -1.51
C PHE A 213 10.08 17.65 -0.27
N ILE A 214 9.99 16.78 0.75
CA ILE A 214 10.79 16.91 1.98
C ILE A 214 12.29 16.73 1.72
N ALA A 215 12.68 16.03 0.66
CA ALA A 215 14.08 15.86 0.26
C ALA A 215 14.77 17.19 -0.12
N LEU A 216 13.98 18.23 -0.47
CA LEU A 216 14.47 19.58 -0.75
C LEU A 216 14.68 20.41 0.54
N GLY A 217 14.24 19.90 1.68
CA GLY A 217 14.25 20.59 2.95
C GLY A 217 15.54 20.41 3.75
N SER A 218 15.56 21.01 4.94
CA SER A 218 16.56 20.76 5.97
C SER A 218 15.87 20.47 7.29
N VAL A 219 16.50 19.65 8.12
CA VAL A 219 15.95 19.30 9.43
C VAL A 219 16.03 20.52 10.35
N HIS A 220 14.89 20.95 10.88
CA HIS A 220 14.85 21.99 11.89
C HIS A 220 14.56 21.39 13.27
N VAL A 221 15.55 21.43 14.18
CA VAL A 221 15.48 20.84 15.53
C VAL A 221 14.24 21.27 16.34
N ARG A 222 13.77 22.51 16.16
CA ARG A 222 12.55 23.01 16.81
C ARG A 222 11.28 22.31 16.33
N ILE A 223 11.19 22.02 15.03
CA ILE A 223 10.05 21.29 14.45
C ILE A 223 10.05 19.86 14.98
N VAL A 224 11.23 19.23 14.99
CA VAL A 224 11.40 17.88 15.56
C VAL A 224 10.95 17.84 17.03
N ALA A 225 11.34 18.82 17.83
CA ALA A 225 10.93 18.89 19.25
C ALA A 225 9.41 19.04 19.42
N VAL A 226 8.73 19.83 18.58
CA VAL A 226 7.27 19.96 18.61
C VAL A 226 6.60 18.64 18.22
N PHE A 227 7.06 18.00 17.15
CA PHE A 227 6.53 16.71 16.72
C PHE A 227 6.78 15.63 17.76
N GLN A 228 7.95 15.58 18.39
CA GLN A 228 8.27 14.61 19.43
C GLN A 228 7.37 14.79 20.65
N LYS A 229 7.15 16.03 21.10
CA LYS A 229 6.21 16.32 22.20
C LYS A 229 4.80 15.84 21.84
N LEU A 230 4.28 16.25 20.68
CA LEU A 230 2.93 15.89 20.25
C LEU A 230 2.79 14.40 19.97
N TYR A 231 3.84 13.72 19.53
CA TYR A 231 3.87 12.28 19.34
C TYR A 231 3.68 11.55 20.67
N GLN A 232 4.32 12.01 21.73
CA GLN A 232 4.07 11.48 23.08
C GLN A 232 2.65 11.78 23.55
N GLU A 233 2.13 12.99 23.30
CA GLU A 233 0.79 13.38 23.72
C GLU A 233 -0.33 12.67 22.96
N HIS A 234 -0.15 12.37 21.67
CA HIS A 234 -1.21 11.84 20.82
C HIS A 234 -1.11 10.34 20.55
N PHE A 235 0.08 9.74 20.61
CA PHE A 235 0.29 8.37 20.12
C PHE A 235 1.03 7.45 21.08
N ALA A 236 2.13 7.89 21.69
CA ALA A 236 3.07 7.00 22.36
C ALA A 236 3.05 7.05 23.90
N GLY A 237 2.73 8.19 24.50
CA GLY A 237 2.71 8.34 25.94
C GLY A 237 1.48 7.72 26.62
N ASP A 238 1.30 8.07 27.89
CA ASP A 238 0.23 7.55 28.76
C ASP A 238 -0.97 8.50 28.86
N THR A 239 -1.10 9.44 27.93
CA THR A 239 -2.26 10.35 27.87
C THR A 239 -3.51 9.57 27.44
N ALA A 240 -4.69 10.11 27.78
CA ALA A 240 -5.95 9.54 27.33
C ALA A 240 -6.04 9.46 25.79
N LEU A 241 -5.51 10.47 25.07
CA LEU A 241 -5.46 10.50 23.61
C LEU A 241 -4.60 9.36 23.05
N ALA A 242 -3.39 9.19 23.59
CA ALA A 242 -2.47 8.15 23.14
C ALA A 242 -3.00 6.74 23.43
N CYS A 243 -3.58 6.52 24.61
CA CYS A 243 -4.24 5.26 24.94
C CYS A 243 -5.43 4.98 24.02
N ALA A 244 -6.28 5.98 23.76
CA ALA A 244 -7.43 5.85 22.87
C ALA A 244 -7.01 5.54 21.42
N PHE A 245 -5.96 6.19 20.92
CA PHE A 245 -5.44 5.92 19.58
C PHE A 245 -4.97 4.47 19.42
N ARG A 246 -4.16 3.98 20.38
CA ARG A 246 -3.66 2.59 20.34
C ARG A 246 -4.77 1.56 20.48
N ALA A 247 -5.79 1.84 21.30
CA ALA A 247 -6.93 0.94 21.49
C ALA A 247 -7.84 0.86 20.25
N ASN A 248 -7.91 1.93 19.44
CA ASN A 248 -8.81 2.02 18.28
C ASN A 248 -8.08 1.89 16.94
N ILE A 249 -6.88 1.31 16.90
CA ILE A 249 -6.08 1.21 15.67
C ILE A 249 -6.80 0.42 14.56
N ASN A 250 -7.63 -0.57 14.92
CA ASN A 250 -8.40 -1.37 13.96
C ASN A 250 -9.62 -0.63 13.38
N ASN A 251 -9.90 0.60 13.85
CA ASN A 251 -10.91 1.48 13.28
C ASN A 251 -10.22 2.54 12.40
N SER A 252 -10.33 2.37 11.08
CA SER A 252 -9.64 3.22 10.10
C SER A 252 -10.07 4.70 10.17
N GLU A 253 -11.34 4.99 10.43
CA GLU A 253 -11.84 6.36 10.59
C GLU A 253 -11.29 7.04 11.85
N SER A 254 -11.34 6.32 12.98
CA SER A 254 -10.88 6.85 14.28
C SER A 254 -9.37 7.04 14.31
N SER A 255 -8.61 6.08 13.75
CA SER A 255 -7.16 6.18 13.64
C SER A 255 -6.74 7.34 12.72
N LEU A 256 -7.40 7.52 11.57
CA LEU A 256 -7.14 8.65 10.68
C LEU A 256 -7.49 9.99 11.35
N ALA A 257 -8.62 10.08 12.06
CA ALA A 257 -8.99 11.29 12.79
C ALA A 257 -7.92 11.71 13.82
N ALA A 258 -7.38 10.75 14.58
CA ALA A 258 -6.30 11.01 15.53
C ALA A 258 -5.01 11.52 14.85
N VAL A 259 -4.68 10.99 13.67
CA VAL A 259 -3.54 11.46 12.86
C VAL A 259 -3.77 12.91 12.38
N HIS A 260 -4.99 13.24 11.94
CA HIS A 260 -5.38 14.61 11.61
C HIS A 260 -5.27 15.55 12.81
N ASP A 261 -5.70 15.13 14.00
CA ASP A 261 -5.62 15.94 15.21
C ASP A 261 -4.18 16.23 15.62
N PHE A 262 -3.29 15.24 15.51
CA PHE A 262 -1.84 15.43 15.71
C PHE A 262 -1.26 16.49 14.78
N PHE A 263 -1.56 16.43 13.48
CA PHE A 263 -1.02 17.42 12.52
C PHE A 263 -1.70 18.79 12.63
N ALA A 264 -2.97 18.85 13.00
CA ALA A 264 -3.65 20.11 13.32
C ALA A 264 -3.00 20.82 14.52
N ALA A 265 -2.75 20.07 15.61
CA ALA A 265 -2.06 20.58 16.78
C ALA A 265 -0.62 21.02 16.45
N SER A 266 0.07 20.23 15.61
CA SER A 266 1.40 20.56 15.10
C SER A 266 1.41 21.88 14.33
N ALA A 267 0.49 22.06 13.38
CA ALA A 267 0.39 23.27 12.58
C ALA A 267 0.08 24.50 13.44
N LEU A 268 -0.77 24.36 14.46
CA LEU A 268 -1.09 25.41 15.42
C LEU A 268 0.15 25.84 16.24
N GLN A 269 0.86 24.88 16.86
CA GLN A 269 2.03 25.19 17.69
C GLN A 269 3.19 25.80 16.87
N LEU A 270 3.39 25.32 15.64
CA LEU A 270 4.40 25.86 14.73
C LEU A 270 4.00 27.25 14.20
N GLY A 271 2.70 27.52 14.02
CA GLY A 271 2.18 28.82 13.60
C GLY A 271 2.22 29.90 14.68
N GLN A 272 1.93 29.55 15.93
CA GLN A 272 1.90 30.47 17.08
C GLN A 272 3.29 30.98 17.50
N ARG A 273 4.36 30.28 17.13
CA ARG A 273 5.73 30.55 17.59
C ARG A 273 6.63 31.24 16.55
N ARG A 274 6.08 32.13 15.70
CA ARG A 274 6.91 32.97 14.81
C ARG A 274 7.73 33.99 15.63
N PRO A 275 9.07 34.01 15.55
CA PRO A 275 9.83 35.22 15.84
C PRO A 275 9.54 36.26 14.74
N LYS A 276 9.49 37.55 15.10
CA LYS A 276 9.26 38.71 14.21
C LYS A 276 10.31 38.92 13.09
N THR A 277 11.20 37.96 12.82
CA THR A 277 12.25 38.07 11.81
C THR A 277 12.51 36.72 11.18
N CYS A 278 11.78 36.39 10.11
CA CYS A 278 12.15 35.46 9.03
C CYS A 278 10.95 35.25 8.11
N LEU A 279 10.44 36.33 7.51
CA LEU A 279 9.46 36.24 6.43
C LEU A 279 10.17 36.52 5.09
N HIS A 280 11.22 35.74 4.75
CA HIS A 280 11.74 35.70 3.36
C HIS A 280 12.69 34.53 2.97
N ARG A 281 12.74 33.40 3.69
CA ARG A 281 13.55 32.24 3.24
C ARG A 281 12.85 30.88 3.35
N LEU A 282 11.60 30.85 2.91
CA LEU A 282 10.97 29.61 2.42
C LEU A 282 10.29 29.83 1.05
N ILE A 283 10.71 30.89 0.35
CA ILE A 283 10.31 31.27 -1.00
C ILE A 283 11.60 31.73 -1.69
N PHE A 284 12.09 30.94 -2.64
CA PHE A 284 13.17 31.22 -3.60
C PHE A 284 14.54 31.67 -3.07
N SER A 285 15.54 30.79 -3.24
CA SER A 285 16.90 31.18 -3.62
C SER A 285 17.27 30.41 -4.90
N SER A 286 16.51 30.63 -5.97
CA SER A 286 17.03 30.42 -7.32
C SER A 286 17.04 31.77 -8.00
N ASN A 287 18.25 32.30 -8.21
CA ASN A 287 18.49 33.29 -9.25
C ASN A 287 18.14 32.64 -10.59
N VAL A 288 16.86 32.68 -10.96
CA VAL A 288 16.40 32.41 -12.32
C VAL A 288 16.54 33.71 -13.10
N SER A 289 17.78 34.09 -13.42
CA SER A 289 18.07 35.20 -14.32
C SER A 289 19.24 34.93 -15.27
N SER A 290 19.76 33.70 -15.34
CA SER A 290 20.87 33.34 -16.25
C SER A 290 20.61 32.20 -17.23
N LEU A 291 19.39 31.67 -17.35
CA LEU A 291 19.09 30.57 -18.30
C LEU A 291 18.38 31.00 -19.60
N THR A 292 18.30 32.30 -19.88
CA THR A 292 17.89 32.83 -21.19
C THR A 292 19.11 33.26 -22.00
N LYS A 293 19.95 32.33 -22.45
CA LYS A 293 20.89 32.54 -23.57
C LYS A 293 21.65 31.27 -24.00
N TRP A 294 20.93 30.26 -24.49
CA TRP A 294 21.49 29.31 -25.45
C TRP A 294 20.43 28.98 -26.51
N ARG A 295 20.24 29.92 -27.44
CA ARG A 295 19.66 29.65 -28.76
C ARG A 295 20.79 29.78 -29.77
N THR A 296 21.09 28.69 -30.48
CA THR A 296 21.31 28.56 -31.94
C THR A 296 22.13 27.29 -32.24
N PRO A 297 22.08 26.72 -33.46
CA PRO A 297 20.93 26.50 -34.32
C PRO A 297 20.86 25.05 -34.84
N CYS A 298 19.69 24.69 -35.36
CA CYS A 298 19.46 23.50 -36.15
C CYS A 298 20.36 23.50 -37.40
N SER A 299 21.13 22.43 -37.61
CA SER A 299 21.69 22.09 -38.91
C SER A 299 21.29 20.66 -39.25
N THR A 300 20.50 20.57 -40.31
CA THR A 300 20.09 19.38 -41.07
C THR A 300 21.24 18.47 -41.47
N ILE A 301 21.00 17.15 -41.43
CA ILE A 301 21.19 16.16 -42.54
C ILE A 301 20.65 14.78 -42.07
N PRO A 302 20.09 13.93 -42.96
CA PRO A 302 19.06 12.93 -42.64
C PRO A 302 19.53 11.46 -42.75
N CYS A 303 18.56 10.52 -42.69
CA CYS A 303 18.61 9.05 -42.89
C CYS A 303 18.90 8.21 -41.62
N ARG A 304 18.36 7.01 -41.41
CA ARG A 304 17.23 6.18 -41.89
C ARG A 304 17.20 4.97 -40.91
N GLU A 305 16.08 4.23 -40.90
CA GLU A 305 15.95 2.81 -40.54
C GLU A 305 15.79 2.35 -39.06
N HIS A 306 14.59 1.78 -38.82
CA HIS A 306 14.26 0.49 -38.17
C HIS A 306 15.06 -0.03 -36.96
N ALA A 307 14.35 -0.23 -35.83
CA ALA A 307 14.37 -1.43 -34.96
C ALA A 307 13.31 -1.18 -33.84
N ILE A 308 12.16 -1.86 -33.79
CA ILE A 308 11.92 -3.19 -33.20
C ILE A 308 12.61 -3.37 -31.83
N CYS A 309 11.79 -3.44 -30.77
CA CYS A 309 11.92 -4.30 -29.57
C CYS A 309 10.72 -3.94 -28.68
N ALA A 310 9.67 -4.76 -28.63
CA ALA A 310 9.55 -5.96 -27.78
C ALA A 310 9.52 -5.59 -26.30
#